data_AF-A0A1J0U0B9-F1
#
_entry.id   AF-A0A1J0U0B9-F1
#
_cell.length_a   1.000
_cell.length_b   1.000
_cell.length_c   1.000
_cell.angle_alpha   90.00
_cell.angle_beta   90.00
_cell.angle_gamma   90.00
#
_symmetry.space_group_name_H-M   'P 1'
#
loop_
_entity.id
_entity.type
_entity.pdbx_description
1 polymer ?
#
loop_
_entity_poly.entity_id
_entity_poly.type
_entity_poly.pdbx_seq_one_letter_code
_entity_poly.pdbx_strand_id
1 'polypeptide(L)'
;MKKLLTIWSVITLTGTTGPNVVSCNKQNNEEVEDDTYGKDLEVLNEIKTKASQDISNYLKARMYIDSNKNNLEDIYKRVNLRNSSYQLNLNKSDDKKLTNYFINEFNNVFDYVNQNLKNTYSNYFPDKMPLTFEEDKTTIDVSFINVEGIKNNFPANIVAEDFKGARVNLKTVVSLNFKTMFSEFEISTVYNVTENPSALQTLSSEATKFLLKKLQRYFKDLENVDFSTNKVFKSLYEQVQWDFSKKIDVLNDTLKKSLKQYIIGNEKFRNIDVTYNNVALIERVSNGDLSEENKGSDKLFKTQNARDLTLSNWLKGTEEPKSINNATENDFVNFYKSRIGRGLNINDNDSLTLGSFKFNLSYLNIDGMGLSGYATNIDDVDDDMGNNIIMTLNLSRAAIDQKLNNWAKIIIAFWKHINTGPFAKKDTVEITVASRLFRTISEVNKRDGLKGTLKVLVDNFKKTTEAQSLEDIDLFKLISHPSFKKTKGKSKTDTSGSPTLIWDSSNSKNWAVLFTFGVDFDSGLYYCFASSSDDKSLKNDIDFKISIKKIVY
;
A
#
# COMPACT_ATOMS: atom_id res chain seq x y z
N MET A 1 -16.99 -48.63 16.01
CA MET A 1 -17.02 -48.46 17.49
C MET A 1 -15.96 -47.46 17.89
N LYS A 2 -16.27 -46.49 18.78
CA LYS A 2 -15.33 -45.67 19.61
C LYS A 2 -14.26 -44.81 18.85
N LYS A 3 -13.92 -43.57 19.24
CA LYS A 3 -14.51 -42.57 20.18
C LYS A 3 -13.71 -41.24 20.04
N LEU A 4 -14.38 -40.07 20.06
CA LEU A 4 -13.83 -38.71 20.33
C LEU A 4 -12.80 -38.16 19.30
N LEU A 5 -12.57 -36.85 19.05
CA LEU A 5 -13.19 -35.52 19.36
C LEU A 5 -13.12 -34.72 18.02
N THR A 6 -13.90 -33.70 17.61
CA THR A 6 -14.92 -32.76 18.15
C THR A 6 -14.46 -31.51 18.93
N ILE A 7 -14.88 -30.30 18.46
CA ILE A 7 -14.85 -28.96 19.12
C ILE A 7 -13.43 -28.34 19.23
N TRP A 8 -13.16 -27.03 19.03
CA TRP A 8 -13.92 -25.84 18.57
C TRP A 8 -13.55 -25.45 17.10
N SER A 9 -13.93 -24.34 16.45
CA SER A 9 -14.84 -23.20 16.74
C SER A 9 -15.74 -22.88 15.53
N VAL A 10 -16.87 -22.20 15.77
CA VAL A 10 -17.84 -21.80 14.72
C VAL A 10 -17.81 -20.29 14.54
N ILE A 11 -17.62 -19.80 13.32
CA ILE A 11 -17.92 -18.41 12.97
C ILE A 11 -19.38 -18.33 12.52
N THR A 12 -20.23 -17.79 13.38
CA THR A 12 -21.65 -17.55 13.09
C THR A 12 -21.82 -16.35 12.16
N LEU A 13 -21.90 -16.61 10.85
CA LEU A 13 -22.27 -15.61 9.84
C LEU A 13 -23.78 -15.29 9.89
N THR A 14 -24.21 -14.62 10.95
CA THR A 14 -25.55 -14.02 11.06
C THR A 14 -25.57 -12.65 10.37
N GLY A 15 -25.64 -12.65 9.04
CA GLY A 15 -25.72 -11.46 8.20
C GLY A 15 -26.48 -11.76 6.90
N THR A 16 -27.81 -11.60 6.93
CA THR A 16 -28.70 -12.09 5.88
C THR A 16 -28.89 -11.13 4.70
N THR A 17 -28.17 -11.37 3.59
CA THR A 17 -28.64 -11.08 2.22
C THR A 17 -27.98 -12.06 1.26
N GLY A 18 -28.70 -13.11 0.87
CA GLY A 18 -28.17 -14.13 -0.06
C GLY A 18 -28.35 -13.72 -1.53
N PRO A 19 -27.35 -13.93 -2.42
CA PRO A 19 -27.61 -13.98 -3.86
C PRO A 19 -28.35 -15.28 -4.18
N ASN A 20 -29.46 -15.19 -4.93
CA ASN A 20 -30.11 -16.38 -5.46
C ASN A 20 -29.17 -17.11 -6.43
N VAL A 21 -29.12 -18.45 -6.34
CA VAL A 21 -28.52 -19.28 -7.39
C VAL A 21 -29.44 -19.24 -8.61
N VAL A 22 -29.24 -18.25 -9.48
CA VAL A 22 -29.93 -18.17 -10.77
C VAL A 22 -29.19 -19.05 -11.76
N SER A 23 -29.89 -20.05 -12.30
CA SER A 23 -29.34 -20.98 -13.28
C SER A 23 -28.95 -20.28 -14.57
N CYS A 24 -28.00 -20.86 -15.30
CA CYS A 24 -27.65 -20.43 -16.65
C CYS A 24 -28.91 -20.31 -17.53
N ASN A 25 -29.09 -19.15 -18.15
CA ASN A 25 -29.93 -18.99 -19.31
C ASN A 25 -29.10 -18.35 -20.43
N LYS A 26 -29.31 -18.80 -21.67
CA LYS A 26 -28.48 -18.47 -22.83
C LYS A 26 -29.23 -17.46 -23.71
N GLN A 27 -28.50 -16.72 -24.57
CA GLN A 27 -28.93 -15.56 -25.37
C GLN A 27 -28.78 -14.21 -24.64
N ASN A 28 -28.33 -13.11 -25.28
CA ASN A 28 -27.86 -12.89 -26.66
C ASN A 28 -26.56 -12.07 -26.68
N ASN A 29 -25.88 -12.01 -27.83
CA ASN A 29 -24.68 -11.19 -28.03
C ASN A 29 -25.03 -9.70 -28.14
N GLU A 30 -24.60 -8.89 -27.17
CA GLU A 30 -24.10 -7.54 -27.41
C GLU A 30 -22.79 -7.38 -26.63
N GLU A 31 -21.67 -7.20 -27.32
CA GLU A 31 -20.35 -7.03 -26.70
C GLU A 31 -20.22 -5.60 -26.15
N VAL A 32 -20.72 -5.39 -24.95
CA VAL A 32 -20.23 -4.33 -24.08
C VAL A 32 -18.86 -4.77 -23.56
N GLU A 33 -17.78 -4.09 -23.95
CA GLU A 33 -16.49 -4.19 -23.28
C GLU A 33 -16.61 -3.56 -21.87
N ASP A 34 -17.24 -4.30 -20.96
CA ASP A 34 -17.37 -3.97 -19.53
C ASP A 34 -15.99 -3.88 -18.87
N ASP A 35 -15.91 -3.19 -17.72
CA ASP A 35 -14.67 -2.85 -17.01
C ASP A 35 -13.97 -4.10 -16.46
N THR A 36 -13.31 -4.82 -17.36
CA THR A 36 -12.74 -6.14 -17.14
C THR A 36 -11.31 -6.01 -16.61
N TYR A 37 -10.57 -4.99 -17.04
CA TYR A 37 -9.18 -4.78 -16.60
C TYR A 37 -9.08 -4.34 -15.13
N GLY A 38 -10.02 -3.53 -14.62
CA GLY A 38 -10.08 -3.17 -13.21
C GLY A 38 -10.30 -4.41 -12.32
N LYS A 39 -11.35 -5.19 -12.62
CA LYS A 39 -11.71 -6.43 -11.93
C LYS A 39 -10.60 -7.50 -12.02
N ASP A 40 -9.98 -7.64 -13.19
CA ASP A 40 -8.85 -8.56 -13.40
C ASP A 40 -7.61 -8.17 -12.58
N LEU A 41 -7.37 -6.86 -12.41
CA LEU A 41 -6.26 -6.35 -11.61
C LEU A 41 -6.54 -6.53 -10.10
N GLU A 42 -7.79 -6.42 -9.67
CA GLU A 42 -8.20 -6.77 -8.31
C GLU A 42 -7.93 -8.25 -8.01
N VAL A 43 -8.43 -9.17 -8.87
CA VAL A 43 -8.21 -10.62 -8.74
C VAL A 43 -6.73 -11.00 -8.79
N LEU A 44 -5.92 -10.36 -9.65
CA LEU A 44 -4.45 -10.52 -9.66
C LEU A 44 -3.82 -10.20 -8.30
N ASN A 45 -4.25 -9.10 -7.66
CA ASN A 45 -3.74 -8.68 -6.35
C ASN A 45 -4.27 -9.56 -5.20
N GLU A 46 -5.51 -10.07 -5.30
CA GLU A 46 -6.08 -11.04 -4.37
C GLU A 46 -5.25 -12.33 -4.36
N ILE A 47 -5.03 -12.94 -5.54
CA ILE A 47 -4.24 -14.18 -5.70
C ILE A 47 -2.82 -13.99 -5.17
N LYS A 48 -2.16 -12.88 -5.50
CA LYS A 48 -0.81 -12.53 -5.03
C LYS A 48 -0.74 -12.35 -3.51
N THR A 49 -1.72 -11.69 -2.92
CA THR A 49 -1.80 -11.50 -1.46
C THR A 49 -2.01 -12.83 -0.76
N LYS A 50 -2.96 -13.64 -1.24
CA LYS A 50 -3.26 -14.97 -0.69
C LYS A 50 -2.06 -15.92 -0.82
N ALA A 51 -1.41 -15.97 -1.98
CA ALA A 51 -0.17 -16.73 -2.19
C ALA A 51 0.91 -16.37 -1.17
N SER A 52 1.17 -15.08 -1.00
CA SER A 52 2.18 -14.57 -0.06
C SER A 52 1.87 -14.95 1.39
N GLN A 53 0.60 -14.84 1.80
CA GLN A 53 0.12 -15.20 3.14
C GLN A 53 0.20 -16.72 3.39
N ASP A 54 -0.34 -17.53 2.48
CA ASP A 54 -0.38 -18.99 2.63
C ASP A 54 1.04 -19.57 2.68
N ILE A 55 1.93 -19.20 1.74
CA ILE A 55 3.34 -19.65 1.74
C ILE A 55 4.03 -19.25 3.05
N SER A 56 3.88 -17.99 3.49
CA SER A 56 4.48 -17.51 4.73
C SER A 56 3.98 -18.28 5.96
N ASN A 57 2.70 -18.66 5.99
CA ASN A 57 2.12 -19.38 7.13
C ASN A 57 2.57 -20.84 7.19
N TYR A 58 2.68 -21.53 6.05
CA TYR A 58 3.24 -22.89 6.01
C TYR A 58 4.74 -22.93 6.36
N LEU A 59 5.51 -21.91 5.96
CA LEU A 59 6.93 -21.82 6.29
C LEU A 59 7.19 -21.48 7.77
N LYS A 60 6.39 -20.59 8.39
CA LYS A 60 6.45 -20.30 9.84
C LYS A 60 6.32 -21.57 10.70
N ALA A 61 5.48 -22.52 10.29
CA ALA A 61 5.30 -23.81 10.99
C ALA A 61 6.50 -24.78 10.85
N ARG A 62 7.44 -24.51 9.92
CA ARG A 62 8.63 -25.32 9.63
C ARG A 62 9.94 -24.66 10.07
N MET A 63 9.87 -23.65 10.92
CA MET A 63 11.03 -22.80 11.25
C MET A 63 12.18 -23.55 11.93
N TYR A 64 11.95 -24.64 12.68
CA TYR A 64 13.01 -25.40 13.36
C TYR A 64 13.38 -26.65 12.57
N ILE A 65 14.65 -26.79 12.21
CA ILE A 65 15.15 -27.88 11.36
C ILE A 65 16.24 -28.67 12.09
N ASP A 66 16.01 -29.97 12.19
CA ASP A 66 16.94 -30.93 12.78
C ASP A 66 18.12 -31.19 11.82
N SER A 67 19.33 -30.75 12.17
CA SER A 67 20.50 -30.94 11.29
C SER A 67 20.88 -32.41 11.13
N ASN A 68 20.68 -33.21 12.17
CA ASN A 68 21.15 -34.60 12.23
C ASN A 68 20.22 -35.51 11.40
N LYS A 69 18.90 -35.31 11.50
CA LYS A 69 17.92 -36.03 10.66
C LYS A 69 18.03 -35.69 9.18
N ASN A 70 18.47 -34.47 8.85
CA ASN A 70 18.55 -33.97 7.48
C ASN A 70 19.97 -33.99 6.88
N ASN A 71 20.98 -34.45 7.63
CA ASN A 71 22.40 -34.48 7.23
C ASN A 71 22.94 -33.09 6.83
N LEU A 72 22.69 -32.07 7.66
CA LEU A 72 23.03 -30.65 7.41
C LEU A 72 24.19 -30.14 8.27
N GLU A 73 24.93 -31.01 8.96
CA GLU A 73 25.97 -30.67 9.95
C GLU A 73 27.12 -29.82 9.37
N ASP A 74 27.35 -29.91 8.06
CA ASP A 74 28.28 -29.06 7.32
C ASP A 74 27.95 -27.56 7.40
N ILE A 75 26.71 -27.19 7.73
CA ILE A 75 26.29 -25.79 7.86
C ILE A 75 27.07 -25.04 8.95
N TYR A 76 27.42 -25.74 10.04
CA TYR A 76 28.21 -25.18 11.15
C TYR A 76 29.69 -24.96 10.77
N LYS A 77 30.13 -25.47 9.61
CA LYS A 77 31.48 -25.20 9.05
C LYS A 77 31.51 -23.89 8.26
N ARG A 78 30.35 -23.27 7.98
CA ARG A 78 30.25 -22.00 7.23
C ARG A 78 30.25 -20.77 8.12
N VAL A 79 29.71 -20.88 9.34
CA VAL A 79 29.49 -19.74 10.24
C VAL A 79 29.97 -20.04 11.66
N ASN A 80 30.49 -19.03 12.35
CA ASN A 80 30.93 -19.09 13.74
C ASN A 80 30.93 -17.68 14.35
N LEU A 81 31.28 -17.53 15.63
CA LEU A 81 31.29 -16.25 16.33
C LEU A 81 32.17 -15.15 15.67
N ARG A 82 33.20 -15.52 14.90
CA ARG A 82 34.05 -14.56 14.15
C ARG A 82 33.56 -14.33 12.72
N ASN A 83 33.12 -15.40 12.05
CA ASN A 83 32.53 -15.36 10.71
C ASN A 83 31.01 -15.56 10.85
N SER A 84 30.29 -14.52 11.30
CA SER A 84 28.90 -14.64 11.74
C SER A 84 27.88 -14.81 10.62
N SER A 85 28.25 -14.63 9.35
CA SER A 85 27.41 -14.87 8.18
C SER A 85 28.18 -15.43 6.97
N TYR A 86 27.48 -16.17 6.11
CA TYR A 86 28.01 -16.74 4.86
C TYR A 86 26.88 -16.98 3.85
N GLN A 87 26.98 -16.41 2.65
CA GLN A 87 26.06 -16.66 1.55
C GLN A 87 26.41 -17.97 0.83
N LEU A 88 25.46 -18.90 0.71
CA LEU A 88 25.66 -20.15 -0.04
C LEU A 88 25.82 -19.85 -1.54
N ASN A 89 26.80 -20.50 -2.18
CA ASN A 89 27.03 -20.33 -3.62
C ASN A 89 26.73 -21.64 -4.38
N LEU A 90 25.65 -21.64 -5.18
CA LEU A 90 25.20 -22.77 -6.01
C LEU A 90 26.31 -23.40 -6.89
N ASN A 91 27.33 -22.64 -7.26
CA ASN A 91 28.44 -23.09 -8.09
C ASN A 91 29.53 -23.86 -7.30
N LYS A 92 29.48 -23.87 -5.96
CA LYS A 92 30.36 -24.67 -5.12
C LYS A 92 29.70 -26.02 -4.80
N SER A 93 30.41 -27.11 -5.08
CA SER A 93 30.01 -28.49 -4.74
C SER A 93 29.47 -28.62 -3.31
N ASP A 94 30.20 -28.03 -2.37
CA ASP A 94 30.01 -28.22 -0.93
C ASP A 94 28.82 -27.40 -0.39
N ASP A 95 28.44 -26.30 -1.07
CA ASP A 95 27.26 -25.50 -0.73
C ASP A 95 26.00 -26.04 -1.43
N LYS A 96 26.16 -26.73 -2.57
CA LYS A 96 25.04 -27.24 -3.37
C LYS A 96 24.13 -28.19 -2.59
N LYS A 97 24.69 -29.09 -1.75
CA LYS A 97 23.88 -29.99 -0.90
C LYS A 97 22.97 -29.21 0.05
N LEU A 98 23.50 -28.20 0.73
CA LEU A 98 22.75 -27.34 1.65
C LEU A 98 21.71 -26.51 0.88
N THR A 99 22.10 -25.92 -0.25
CA THR A 99 21.22 -25.04 -1.04
C THR A 99 20.03 -25.81 -1.61
N ASN A 100 20.26 -26.99 -2.19
CA ASN A 100 19.22 -27.88 -2.71
C ASN A 100 18.21 -28.28 -1.61
N TYR A 101 18.63 -28.47 -0.36
CA TYR A 101 17.72 -28.82 0.73
C TYR A 101 16.70 -27.71 1.00
N PHE A 102 17.15 -26.46 1.16
CA PHE A 102 16.26 -25.33 1.46
C PHE A 102 15.39 -24.93 0.26
N ILE A 103 15.89 -25.08 -0.97
CA ILE A 103 15.08 -24.92 -2.19
C ILE A 103 13.99 -25.99 -2.26
N ASN A 104 14.31 -27.27 -1.97
CA ASN A 104 13.32 -28.34 -1.96
C ASN A 104 12.25 -28.14 -0.87
N GLU A 105 12.61 -27.72 0.34
CA GLU A 105 11.62 -27.41 1.38
C GLU A 105 10.75 -26.19 1.03
N PHE A 106 11.30 -25.20 0.32
CA PHE A 106 10.49 -24.12 -0.25
C PHE A 106 9.52 -24.64 -1.32
N ASN A 107 10.01 -25.43 -2.28
CA ASN A 107 9.21 -26.00 -3.37
C ASN A 107 8.07 -26.89 -2.84
N ASN A 108 8.32 -27.71 -1.82
CA ASN A 108 7.30 -28.53 -1.15
C ASN A 108 6.13 -27.69 -0.62
N VAL A 109 6.37 -26.46 -0.14
CA VAL A 109 5.33 -25.52 0.31
C VAL A 109 4.73 -24.75 -0.86
N PHE A 110 5.56 -24.29 -1.79
CA PHE A 110 5.15 -23.56 -2.99
C PHE A 110 4.16 -24.37 -3.82
N ASP A 111 4.50 -25.61 -4.20
CA ASP A 111 3.64 -26.47 -5.03
C ASP A 111 2.30 -26.77 -4.36
N TYR A 112 2.30 -26.97 -3.04
CA TYR A 112 1.08 -27.17 -2.26
C TYR A 112 0.16 -25.94 -2.29
N VAL A 113 0.71 -24.74 -2.11
CA VAL A 113 -0.07 -23.49 -2.20
C VAL A 113 -0.50 -23.22 -3.64
N ASN A 114 0.37 -23.46 -4.62
CA ASN A 114 0.10 -23.25 -6.05
C ASN A 114 -1.03 -24.16 -6.55
N GLN A 115 -1.05 -25.43 -6.13
CA GLN A 115 -2.15 -26.37 -6.39
C GLN A 115 -3.46 -25.95 -5.70
N ASN A 116 -3.41 -25.44 -4.47
CA ASN A 116 -4.59 -24.91 -3.79
C ASN A 116 -5.16 -23.68 -4.50
N LEU A 117 -4.31 -22.74 -4.90
CA LEU A 117 -4.70 -21.58 -5.71
C LEU A 117 -5.28 -22.02 -7.06
N LYS A 118 -4.70 -23.03 -7.72
CA LYS A 118 -5.26 -23.61 -8.95
C LYS A 118 -6.68 -24.14 -8.71
N ASN A 119 -6.93 -24.80 -7.59
CA ASN A 119 -8.27 -25.32 -7.25
C ASN A 119 -9.27 -24.17 -7.00
N THR A 120 -8.89 -23.18 -6.18
CA THR A 120 -9.73 -22.01 -5.83
C THR A 120 -10.08 -21.15 -7.04
N TYR A 121 -9.09 -20.88 -7.91
CA TYR A 121 -9.21 -19.99 -9.07
C TYR A 121 -9.25 -20.79 -10.39
N SER A 122 -9.81 -22.01 -10.35
CA SER A 122 -9.78 -22.99 -11.46
C SER A 122 -10.45 -22.52 -12.74
N ASN A 123 -11.41 -21.59 -12.65
CA ASN A 123 -12.02 -20.90 -13.78
C ASN A 123 -11.05 -19.97 -14.54
N TYR A 124 -9.99 -19.49 -13.87
CA TYR A 124 -8.94 -18.67 -14.46
C TYR A 124 -7.69 -19.49 -14.86
N PHE A 125 -7.48 -20.65 -14.23
CA PHE A 125 -6.31 -21.51 -14.42
C PHE A 125 -6.66 -23.00 -14.69
N PRO A 126 -7.41 -23.34 -15.75
CA PRO A 126 -7.81 -24.73 -16.00
C PRO A 126 -6.61 -25.67 -16.22
N ASP A 127 -5.70 -25.30 -17.12
CA ASP A 127 -4.60 -26.18 -17.59
C ASP A 127 -3.20 -25.71 -17.17
N LYS A 128 -3.11 -24.72 -16.28
CA LYS A 128 -1.85 -24.11 -15.83
C LYS A 128 -1.80 -23.97 -14.31
N MET A 129 -0.60 -23.84 -13.76
CA MET A 129 -0.43 -23.38 -12.38
C MET A 129 -0.51 -21.84 -12.33
N PRO A 130 -1.14 -21.24 -11.30
CA PRO A 130 -1.18 -19.78 -11.14
C PRO A 130 0.21 -19.12 -11.00
N LEU A 131 1.10 -19.77 -10.25
CA LEU A 131 2.41 -19.23 -9.88
C LEU A 131 3.56 -19.97 -10.58
N THR A 132 4.66 -19.26 -10.79
CA THR A 132 5.98 -19.81 -11.17
C THR A 132 7.02 -19.41 -10.12
N PHE A 133 7.92 -20.34 -9.78
CA PHE A 133 9.04 -20.13 -8.87
C PHE A 133 10.28 -19.73 -9.66
N GLU A 134 10.86 -18.58 -9.35
CA GLU A 134 12.03 -18.03 -10.04
C GLU A 134 13.31 -18.49 -9.31
N GLU A 135 13.65 -19.78 -9.45
CA GLU A 135 14.74 -20.41 -8.67
C GLU A 135 16.08 -19.67 -8.84
N ASP A 136 16.36 -19.12 -10.02
CA ASP A 136 17.57 -18.35 -10.34
C ASP A 136 17.69 -17.03 -9.56
N LYS A 137 16.56 -16.49 -9.08
CA LYS A 137 16.48 -15.29 -8.22
C LYS A 137 16.60 -15.65 -6.72
N THR A 138 16.85 -16.90 -6.37
CA THR A 138 16.97 -17.36 -4.97
C THR A 138 18.36 -17.09 -4.39
N THR A 139 18.39 -16.47 -3.20
CA THR A 139 19.60 -16.26 -2.40
C THR A 139 19.43 -16.87 -1.02
N ILE A 140 20.46 -17.56 -0.51
CA ILE A 140 20.43 -18.21 0.80
C ILE A 140 21.61 -17.75 1.65
N ASP A 141 21.32 -17.06 2.75
CA ASP A 141 22.31 -16.57 3.71
C ASP A 141 22.27 -17.38 5.01
N VAL A 142 23.40 -18.02 5.34
CA VAL A 142 23.61 -18.68 6.63
C VAL A 142 24.12 -17.65 7.64
N SER A 143 23.76 -17.78 8.92
CA SER A 143 24.28 -16.98 10.02
C SER A 143 24.47 -17.81 11.29
N PHE A 144 25.46 -17.47 12.11
CA PHE A 144 25.74 -18.16 13.37
C PHE A 144 24.64 -17.92 14.41
N ILE A 145 24.27 -18.94 15.19
CA ILE A 145 23.45 -18.78 16.40
C ILE A 145 24.35 -19.01 17.62
N ASN A 146 24.45 -17.99 18.48
CA ASN A 146 25.19 -18.06 19.74
C ASN A 146 24.33 -18.72 20.83
N VAL A 147 24.16 -20.04 20.74
CA VAL A 147 23.36 -20.85 21.69
C VAL A 147 23.79 -20.63 23.15
N GLU A 148 25.08 -20.44 23.41
CA GLU A 148 25.60 -20.13 24.75
C GLU A 148 25.14 -18.76 25.25
N GLY A 149 25.19 -17.72 24.40
CA GLY A 149 24.62 -16.41 24.68
C GLY A 149 23.12 -16.49 25.03
N ILE A 150 22.36 -17.27 24.27
CA ILE A 150 20.92 -17.48 24.52
C ILE A 150 20.71 -18.22 25.86
N LYS A 151 21.44 -19.31 26.14
CA LYS A 151 21.39 -20.03 27.43
C LYS A 151 21.66 -19.09 28.62
N ASN A 152 22.64 -18.18 28.48
CA ASN A 152 23.04 -17.24 29.53
C ASN A 152 22.10 -16.05 29.71
N ASN A 153 21.56 -15.50 28.62
CA ASN A 153 20.63 -14.36 28.64
C ASN A 153 19.19 -14.76 29.00
N PHE A 154 18.78 -15.99 28.67
CA PHE A 154 17.41 -16.50 28.83
C PHE A 154 17.43 -17.92 29.46
N PRO A 155 17.80 -18.03 30.76
CA PRO A 155 17.94 -19.33 31.42
C PRO A 155 16.59 -20.06 31.49
N ALA A 156 16.49 -21.16 30.73
CA ALA A 156 15.36 -22.08 30.74
C ALA A 156 15.69 -23.36 31.52
N ASN A 157 14.68 -24.00 32.11
CA ASN A 157 14.81 -25.30 32.80
C ASN A 157 14.98 -26.47 31.81
N ILE A 158 16.07 -26.47 31.04
CA ILE A 158 16.44 -27.52 30.10
C ILE A 158 17.76 -28.18 30.50
N VAL A 159 17.74 -29.50 30.67
CA VAL A 159 18.97 -30.30 30.75
C VAL A 159 19.35 -30.69 29.32
N ALA A 160 20.05 -29.79 28.64
CA ALA A 160 20.53 -29.99 27.27
C ALA A 160 22.04 -29.83 27.21
N GLU A 161 22.72 -30.83 26.66
CA GLU A 161 24.13 -30.78 26.29
C GLU A 161 24.43 -29.61 25.33
N ASP A 162 25.69 -29.34 25.04
CA ASP A 162 26.03 -28.25 24.12
C ASP A 162 25.83 -28.65 22.66
N PHE A 163 25.01 -27.85 21.98
CA PHE A 163 24.53 -28.10 20.63
C PHE A 163 24.70 -26.84 19.77
N LYS A 164 24.94 -27.02 18.47
CA LYS A 164 25.15 -25.92 17.53
C LYS A 164 23.83 -25.49 16.88
N GLY A 165 23.78 -24.21 16.52
CA GLY A 165 22.70 -23.63 15.73
C GLY A 165 23.22 -22.73 14.62
N ALA A 166 22.50 -22.70 13.50
CA ALA A 166 22.71 -21.78 12.40
C ALA A 166 21.35 -21.29 11.88
N ARG A 167 21.20 -19.97 11.72
CA ARG A 167 20.04 -19.37 11.05
C ARG A 167 20.26 -19.44 9.55
N VAL A 168 19.21 -19.72 8.79
CA VAL A 168 19.20 -19.72 7.32
C VAL A 168 18.09 -18.81 6.83
N ASN A 169 18.47 -17.73 6.18
CA ASN A 169 17.54 -16.83 5.51
C ASN A 169 17.45 -17.25 4.04
N LEU A 170 16.32 -17.81 3.61
CA LEU A 170 16.04 -18.05 2.19
C LEU A 170 15.20 -16.89 1.67
N LYS A 171 15.67 -16.25 0.60
CA LYS A 171 14.98 -15.18 -0.12
C LYS A 171 14.82 -15.60 -1.58
N THR A 172 13.65 -15.41 -2.16
CA THR A 172 13.34 -15.81 -3.54
C THR A 172 12.25 -14.93 -4.15
N VAL A 173 11.97 -15.11 -5.44
CA VAL A 173 10.92 -14.43 -6.18
C VAL A 173 9.93 -15.45 -6.74
N VAL A 174 8.65 -15.09 -6.67
CA VAL A 174 7.54 -15.81 -7.29
C VAL A 174 6.90 -14.89 -8.33
N SER A 175 6.56 -15.42 -9.50
CA SER A 175 5.80 -14.71 -10.52
C SER A 175 4.38 -15.28 -10.70
N LEU A 176 3.45 -14.43 -11.10
CA LEU A 176 2.03 -14.72 -11.32
C LEU A 176 1.64 -14.20 -12.71
N ASN A 177 1.08 -15.09 -13.54
CA ASN A 177 0.62 -14.80 -14.90
C ASN A 177 -0.92 -14.93 -14.97
N PHE A 178 -1.64 -13.82 -14.86
CA PHE A 178 -3.11 -13.80 -14.93
C PHE A 178 -3.58 -13.16 -16.24
N LYS A 179 -4.19 -13.95 -17.13
CA LYS A 179 -4.58 -13.55 -18.49
C LYS A 179 -3.41 -12.94 -19.27
N THR A 180 -3.35 -11.62 -19.41
CA THR A 180 -2.29 -10.85 -20.09
C THR A 180 -1.40 -10.06 -19.12
N MET A 181 -1.68 -10.12 -17.81
CA MET A 181 -0.93 -9.41 -16.77
C MET A 181 0.10 -10.31 -16.08
N PHE A 182 1.22 -9.69 -15.74
CA PHE A 182 2.37 -10.30 -15.06
C PHE A 182 2.65 -9.54 -13.76
N SER A 183 2.92 -10.26 -12.67
CA SER A 183 3.35 -9.68 -11.40
C SER A 183 4.39 -10.55 -10.71
N GLU A 184 5.52 -9.97 -10.32
CA GLU A 184 6.49 -10.62 -9.43
C GLU A 184 6.27 -10.19 -7.97
N PHE A 185 6.67 -11.04 -7.02
CA PHE A 185 6.74 -10.72 -5.60
C PHE A 185 7.84 -11.51 -4.90
N GLU A 186 8.45 -10.88 -3.91
CA GLU A 186 9.53 -11.44 -3.10
C GLU A 186 8.95 -12.23 -1.92
N ILE A 187 9.44 -13.45 -1.70
CA ILE A 187 9.19 -14.23 -0.49
C ILE A 187 10.52 -14.38 0.25
N SER A 188 10.52 -14.05 1.55
CA SER A 188 11.65 -14.25 2.45
C SER A 188 11.22 -15.06 3.66
N THR A 189 11.97 -16.11 3.99
CA THR A 189 11.73 -17.02 5.11
C THR A 189 13.00 -17.25 5.92
N VAL A 190 12.84 -17.69 7.18
CA VAL A 190 13.92 -17.90 8.14
C VAL A 190 13.78 -19.29 8.75
N TYR A 191 14.86 -20.05 8.76
CA TYR A 191 14.95 -21.35 9.44
C TYR A 191 16.03 -21.29 10.53
N ASN A 192 15.78 -21.91 11.68
CA ASN A 192 16.75 -22.19 12.74
C ASN A 192 17.17 -23.67 12.60
N VAL A 193 18.34 -23.92 12.00
CA VAL A 193 18.92 -25.26 11.83
C VAL A 193 19.75 -25.59 13.06
N THR A 194 19.50 -26.73 13.70
CA THR A 194 20.09 -27.07 15.00
C THR A 194 20.24 -28.57 15.21
N GLU A 195 21.28 -28.96 15.95
CA GLU A 195 21.52 -30.34 16.40
C GLU A 195 20.46 -30.79 17.44
N ASN A 196 19.75 -29.84 18.08
CA ASN A 196 18.66 -30.09 19.02
C ASN A 196 17.51 -29.06 18.81
N PRO A 197 16.50 -29.37 17.96
CA PRO A 197 15.35 -28.51 17.72
C PRO A 197 14.54 -28.18 18.98
N SER A 198 14.24 -29.17 19.80
CA SER A 198 13.38 -29.00 20.98
C SER A 198 14.00 -28.05 22.00
N ALA A 199 15.29 -28.20 22.30
CA ALA A 199 15.99 -27.32 23.22
C ALA A 199 16.08 -25.87 22.69
N LEU A 200 16.35 -25.69 21.39
CA LEU A 200 16.37 -24.35 20.79
C LEU A 200 14.99 -23.70 20.75
N GLN A 201 13.92 -24.48 20.52
CA GLN A 201 12.55 -24.00 20.58
C GLN A 201 12.15 -23.56 22.01
N THR A 202 12.56 -24.29 23.05
CA THR A 202 12.36 -23.86 24.45
C THR A 202 13.11 -22.56 24.75
N LEU A 203 14.38 -22.45 24.34
CA LEU A 203 15.16 -21.21 24.48
C LEU A 203 14.52 -20.03 23.73
N SER A 204 14.00 -20.26 22.52
CA SER A 204 13.27 -19.22 21.78
C SER A 204 11.95 -18.82 22.43
N SER A 205 11.28 -19.73 23.15
CA SER A 205 10.08 -19.41 23.93
C SER A 205 10.42 -18.43 25.06
N GLU A 206 11.45 -18.71 25.86
CA GLU A 206 11.86 -17.82 26.96
C GLU A 206 12.48 -16.51 26.46
N ALA A 207 13.27 -16.52 25.38
CA ALA A 207 13.73 -15.30 24.71
C ALA A 207 12.56 -14.44 24.20
N THR A 208 11.52 -15.07 23.64
CA THR A 208 10.30 -14.38 23.20
C THR A 208 9.52 -13.80 24.38
N LYS A 209 9.29 -14.57 25.44
CA LYS A 209 8.65 -14.09 26.68
C LYS A 209 9.41 -12.92 27.30
N PHE A 210 10.75 -12.96 27.34
CA PHE A 210 11.57 -11.83 27.78
C PHE A 210 11.37 -10.61 26.87
N LEU A 211 11.49 -10.79 25.55
CA LEU A 211 11.41 -9.72 24.57
C LEU A 211 10.04 -9.02 24.63
N LEU A 212 8.96 -9.79 24.64
CA LEU A 212 7.61 -9.25 24.79
C LEU A 212 7.46 -8.51 26.13
N LYS A 213 8.01 -9.03 27.26
CA LYS A 213 8.03 -8.30 28.55
C LYS A 213 8.85 -7.00 28.53
N LYS A 214 9.78 -6.81 27.58
CA LYS A 214 10.53 -5.54 27.41
C LYS A 214 9.88 -4.59 26.40
N LEU A 215 9.18 -5.13 25.41
CA LEU A 215 8.49 -4.38 24.35
C LEU A 215 7.00 -4.13 24.64
N GLN A 216 6.42 -4.70 25.70
CA GLN A 216 5.00 -4.60 26.02
C GLN A 216 4.50 -3.15 25.98
N ARG A 217 5.25 -2.20 26.56
CA ARG A 217 4.92 -0.77 26.47
C ARG A 217 4.96 -0.23 25.04
N TYR A 218 5.95 -0.60 24.25
CA TYR A 218 6.07 -0.17 22.84
C TYR A 218 4.86 -0.64 22.01
N PHE A 219 4.45 -1.89 22.18
CA PHE A 219 3.28 -2.43 21.48
C PHE A 219 1.97 -1.87 22.02
N LYS A 220 1.85 -1.64 23.33
CA LYS A 220 0.66 -1.03 23.97
C LYS A 220 0.46 0.44 23.60
N ASP A 221 1.55 1.21 23.53
CA ASP A 221 1.57 2.57 22.98
C ASP A 221 1.23 2.59 21.46
N LEU A 222 0.99 1.41 20.85
CA LEU A 222 0.58 1.18 19.46
C LEU A 222 -0.73 0.37 19.27
N GLU A 223 -1.48 0.00 20.33
CA GLU A 223 -2.71 -0.82 20.18
C GLU A 223 -3.83 -0.07 19.42
N ASN A 224 -4.14 1.16 19.85
CA ASN A 224 -5.17 2.00 19.23
C ASN A 224 -4.59 3.40 19.02
N VAL A 225 -4.27 3.74 17.77
CA VAL A 225 -3.39 4.89 17.48
C VAL A 225 -4.08 5.96 16.66
N ASP A 226 -4.14 7.18 17.19
CA ASP A 226 -4.34 8.37 16.37
C ASP A 226 -3.10 8.62 15.50
N PHE A 227 -3.27 8.35 14.22
CA PHE A 227 -2.27 8.48 13.17
C PHE A 227 -1.75 9.91 13.00
N SER A 228 -2.53 10.92 13.40
CA SER A 228 -2.18 12.33 13.25
C SER A 228 -1.28 12.87 14.37
N THR A 229 -1.46 12.40 15.60
CA THR A 229 -0.70 12.88 16.78
C THR A 229 0.42 11.94 17.21
N ASN A 230 0.37 10.65 16.88
CA ASN A 230 1.42 9.71 17.26
C ASN A 230 2.76 10.03 16.57
N LYS A 231 3.82 10.16 17.37
CA LYS A 231 5.18 10.54 16.93
C LYS A 231 5.79 9.60 15.88
N VAL A 232 5.36 8.34 15.81
CA VAL A 232 5.81 7.37 14.80
C VAL A 232 5.20 7.67 13.44
N PHE A 233 3.92 8.05 13.39
CA PHE A 233 3.15 8.18 12.15
C PHE A 233 2.97 9.63 11.67
N LYS A 234 3.28 10.63 12.51
CA LYS A 234 3.12 12.06 12.20
C LYS A 234 3.67 12.48 10.84
N SER A 235 4.85 11.97 10.45
CA SER A 235 5.44 12.25 9.12
C SER A 235 4.65 11.66 7.95
N LEU A 236 3.89 10.58 8.14
CA LEU A 236 3.01 9.98 7.12
C LEU A 236 1.66 10.71 7.06
N TYR A 237 1.12 11.11 8.22
CA TYR A 237 -0.04 12.00 8.30
C TYR A 237 0.22 13.34 7.60
N GLU A 238 1.34 13.99 7.93
CA GLU A 238 1.76 15.27 7.34
C GLU A 238 1.88 15.19 5.82
N GLN A 239 2.39 14.07 5.30
CA GLN A 239 2.58 13.77 3.88
C GLN A 239 1.33 13.27 3.14
N VAL A 240 0.22 13.08 3.84
CA VAL A 240 -1.04 12.50 3.31
C VAL A 240 -0.78 11.13 2.66
N GLN A 241 -0.09 10.26 3.39
CA GLN A 241 0.04 8.83 3.09
C GLN A 241 -0.93 8.07 4.02
N TRP A 242 -2.20 7.96 3.60
CA TRP A 242 -3.28 7.42 4.43
C TRP A 242 -3.89 6.12 3.90
N ASP A 243 -3.80 5.86 2.59
CA ASP A 243 -4.29 4.62 2.00
C ASP A 243 -3.23 3.51 2.10
N PHE A 244 -3.52 2.50 2.93
CA PHE A 244 -2.71 1.28 3.09
C PHE A 244 -3.39 0.03 2.52
N SER A 245 -4.45 0.18 1.70
CA SER A 245 -5.23 -0.93 1.13
C SER A 245 -4.44 -1.80 0.15
N LYS A 246 -3.61 -1.20 -0.71
CA LYS A 246 -2.77 -1.93 -1.67
C LYS A 246 -1.34 -2.21 -1.20
N LYS A 247 -0.69 -1.24 -0.54
CA LYS A 247 0.72 -1.33 -0.12
C LYS A 247 0.85 -0.92 1.35
N ILE A 248 1.79 -1.55 2.06
CA ILE A 248 2.06 -1.27 3.49
C ILE A 248 3.54 -0.95 3.75
N ASP A 249 4.36 -0.87 2.70
CA ASP A 249 5.83 -0.86 2.79
C ASP A 249 6.35 0.34 3.59
N VAL A 250 5.83 1.54 3.31
CA VAL A 250 6.22 2.78 4.01
C VAL A 250 5.80 2.74 5.49
N LEU A 251 4.63 2.18 5.80
CA LEU A 251 4.16 2.00 7.18
C LEU A 251 5.04 0.98 7.94
N ASN A 252 5.31 -0.15 7.30
CA ASN A 252 6.16 -1.22 7.80
C ASN A 252 7.58 -0.73 8.07
N ASP A 253 8.19 0.02 7.14
CA ASP A 253 9.55 0.54 7.32
C ASP A 253 9.61 1.68 8.35
N THR A 254 8.55 2.48 8.48
CA THR A 254 8.39 3.47 9.56
C THR A 254 8.37 2.78 10.93
N LEU A 255 7.62 1.67 11.06
CA LEU A 255 7.61 0.84 12.27
C LEU A 255 8.94 0.13 12.52
N LYS A 256 9.58 -0.43 11.49
CA LYS A 256 10.92 -1.05 11.61
C LYS A 256 11.93 -0.05 12.16
N LYS A 257 11.92 1.19 11.67
CA LYS A 257 12.78 2.29 12.16
C LYS A 257 12.45 2.63 13.61
N SER A 258 11.18 2.78 13.95
CA SER A 258 10.69 3.06 15.30
C SER A 258 11.10 1.99 16.31
N LEU A 259 10.88 0.71 15.99
CA LEU A 259 11.23 -0.43 16.84
C LEU A 259 12.75 -0.56 17.02
N LYS A 260 13.54 -0.38 15.95
CA LYS A 260 15.02 -0.31 16.06
C LYS A 260 15.46 0.77 17.05
N GLN A 261 14.89 1.97 16.94
CA GLN A 261 15.21 3.08 17.85
C GLN A 261 14.78 2.79 19.30
N TYR A 262 13.64 2.15 19.53
CA TYR A 262 13.18 1.76 20.86
C TYR A 262 14.10 0.71 21.51
N ILE A 263 14.53 -0.30 20.75
CA ILE A 263 15.44 -1.35 21.23
C ILE A 263 16.82 -0.75 21.56
N ILE A 264 17.40 0.03 20.65
CA ILE A 264 18.72 0.68 20.84
C ILE A 264 18.71 1.65 22.03
N GLY A 265 17.59 2.36 22.26
CA GLY A 265 17.43 3.30 23.37
C GLY A 265 17.08 2.67 24.72
N ASN A 266 16.96 1.35 24.82
CA ASN A 266 16.48 0.65 26.01
C ASN A 266 17.59 -0.25 26.59
N GLU A 267 18.14 0.19 27.73
CA GLU A 267 19.30 -0.45 28.40
C GLU A 267 19.12 -1.95 28.66
N LYS A 268 17.88 -2.44 28.75
CA LYS A 268 17.55 -3.87 28.98
C LYS A 268 17.92 -4.77 27.80
N PHE A 269 18.30 -4.22 26.65
CA PHE A 269 18.85 -4.94 25.49
C PHE A 269 20.37 -4.77 25.31
N ARG A 270 21.07 -3.99 26.16
CA ARG A 270 22.47 -3.59 25.95
C ARG A 270 23.47 -4.75 25.82
N ASN A 271 23.16 -5.91 26.40
CA ASN A 271 24.02 -7.10 26.43
C ASN A 271 23.46 -8.27 25.59
N ILE A 272 22.49 -8.00 24.71
CA ILE A 272 21.81 -9.00 23.87
C ILE A 272 22.04 -8.60 22.41
N ASP A 273 22.53 -9.50 21.55
CA ASP A 273 22.68 -9.19 20.13
C ASP A 273 21.33 -9.23 19.40
N VAL A 274 20.73 -8.05 19.20
CA VAL A 274 19.43 -7.91 18.51
C VAL A 274 19.64 -7.48 17.07
N THR A 275 19.55 -8.44 16.14
CA THR A 275 19.66 -8.21 14.68
C THR A 275 18.32 -8.39 13.97
N TYR A 276 18.23 -7.94 12.71
CA TYR A 276 16.95 -7.75 12.01
C TYR A 276 16.92 -8.48 10.66
N ASN A 277 15.85 -9.24 10.39
CA ASN A 277 15.68 -9.99 9.14
C ASN A 277 15.01 -9.15 8.04
N ASN A 278 15.25 -9.50 6.78
CA ASN A 278 14.57 -8.93 5.62
C ASN A 278 13.17 -9.55 5.44
N VAL A 279 12.29 -9.32 6.41
CA VAL A 279 10.87 -9.69 6.36
C VAL A 279 9.99 -8.49 6.77
N ALA A 280 8.69 -8.60 6.61
CA ALA A 280 7.75 -7.62 7.15
C ALA A 280 7.68 -7.73 8.69
N LEU A 281 7.69 -6.58 9.37
CA LEU A 281 7.44 -6.46 10.82
C LEU A 281 5.93 -6.46 11.12
N ILE A 282 5.10 -6.00 10.18
CA ILE A 282 3.64 -6.05 10.31
C ILE A 282 3.00 -6.93 9.24
N GLU A 283 1.97 -7.65 9.63
CA GLU A 283 1.08 -8.39 8.74
C GLU A 283 -0.33 -7.83 8.90
N ARG A 284 -1.01 -7.52 7.78
CA ARG A 284 -2.36 -6.93 7.80
C ARG A 284 -3.37 -7.96 8.31
N VAL A 285 -4.23 -7.53 9.23
CA VAL A 285 -5.37 -8.29 9.78
C VAL A 285 -6.68 -7.86 9.11
N SER A 286 -6.85 -6.55 8.89
CA SER A 286 -7.99 -5.97 8.18
C SER A 286 -7.55 -4.85 7.23
N ASN A 287 -8.28 -4.66 6.14
CA ASN A 287 -8.15 -3.46 5.31
C ASN A 287 -8.70 -2.25 6.07
N GLY A 288 -8.20 -1.06 5.75
CA GLY A 288 -8.80 0.19 6.20
C GLY A 288 -10.06 0.55 5.42
N ASP A 289 -10.81 1.51 5.96
CA ASP A 289 -12.00 2.12 5.36
C ASP A 289 -11.69 2.93 4.10
N LEU A 290 -10.41 3.29 3.87
CA LEU A 290 -9.95 4.12 2.77
C LEU A 290 -9.32 3.27 1.64
N SER A 291 -9.72 3.53 0.40
CA SER A 291 -9.20 2.88 -0.82
C SER A 291 -9.18 3.84 -2.01
N GLU A 292 -8.55 3.44 -3.13
CA GLU A 292 -8.64 4.17 -4.41
C GLU A 292 -10.08 4.42 -4.89
N GLU A 293 -11.03 3.55 -4.54
CA GLU A 293 -12.43 3.74 -4.93
C GLU A 293 -13.07 4.95 -4.24
N ASN A 294 -12.74 5.18 -2.97
CA ASN A 294 -13.45 6.09 -2.09
C ASN A 294 -12.62 7.25 -1.52
N LYS A 295 -11.31 7.32 -1.77
CA LYS A 295 -10.44 8.45 -1.37
C LYS A 295 -10.43 9.61 -2.36
N GLY A 296 -10.78 9.36 -3.62
CA GLY A 296 -10.70 10.31 -4.72
C GLY A 296 -11.46 9.86 -5.98
N SER A 297 -11.44 10.67 -7.03
CA SER A 297 -12.06 10.31 -8.33
C SER A 297 -11.25 10.83 -9.51
N ASP A 298 -10.99 9.96 -10.49
CA ASP A 298 -10.22 10.22 -11.72
C ASP A 298 -11.09 10.24 -13.00
N LYS A 299 -12.36 9.83 -12.88
CA LYS A 299 -13.41 9.71 -13.93
C LYS A 299 -13.13 8.71 -15.06
N LEU A 300 -11.88 8.46 -15.42
CA LEU A 300 -11.54 7.59 -16.55
C LEU A 300 -11.91 6.11 -16.35
N PHE A 301 -12.11 5.68 -15.10
CA PHE A 301 -12.48 4.31 -14.72
C PHE A 301 -13.64 4.27 -13.71
N LYS A 302 -14.48 5.33 -13.65
CA LYS A 302 -15.57 5.41 -12.65
C LYS A 302 -16.89 5.79 -13.31
N THR A 303 -17.94 5.01 -13.03
CA THR A 303 -19.31 5.16 -13.55
C THR A 303 -20.06 6.42 -13.10
N GLN A 304 -19.39 7.34 -12.40
CA GLN A 304 -19.96 8.60 -11.92
C GLN A 304 -19.98 9.63 -13.05
N ASN A 305 -21.17 10.16 -13.34
CA ASN A 305 -21.37 11.24 -14.33
C ASN A 305 -20.40 12.40 -14.09
N ALA A 306 -19.53 12.66 -15.08
CA ALA A 306 -18.48 13.66 -14.97
C ALA A 306 -19.00 15.07 -14.66
N ARG A 307 -20.23 15.40 -15.09
CA ARG A 307 -20.89 16.70 -14.86
C ARG A 307 -21.27 16.90 -13.40
N ASP A 308 -21.53 15.83 -12.66
CA ASP A 308 -21.85 15.88 -11.22
C ASP A 308 -20.60 16.15 -10.36
N LEU A 309 -19.41 15.88 -10.91
CA LEU A 309 -18.11 16.11 -10.28
C LEU A 309 -17.34 17.27 -10.97
N THR A 310 -18.03 18.35 -11.34
CA THR A 310 -17.42 19.56 -11.93
C THR A 310 -17.15 20.63 -10.88
N LEU A 311 -16.28 21.58 -11.22
CA LEU A 311 -16.04 22.77 -10.37
C LEU A 311 -17.35 23.56 -10.13
N SER A 312 -18.20 23.70 -11.15
CA SER A 312 -19.47 24.44 -11.07
C SER A 312 -20.44 23.92 -10.01
N ASN A 313 -20.28 22.70 -9.50
CA ASN A 313 -21.17 22.13 -8.48
C ASN A 313 -20.82 22.50 -7.04
N TRP A 314 -19.60 22.98 -6.78
CA TRP A 314 -19.19 23.52 -5.46
C TRP A 314 -18.93 25.03 -5.48
N LEU A 315 -18.80 25.64 -6.65
CA LEU A 315 -18.77 27.10 -6.78
C LEU A 315 -20.16 27.72 -6.55
N LYS A 316 -20.21 28.78 -5.75
CA LYS A 316 -21.43 29.58 -5.50
C LYS A 316 -21.81 30.43 -6.73
N GLY A 317 -23.11 30.67 -6.88
CA GLY A 317 -23.70 31.44 -7.99
C GLY A 317 -24.78 30.64 -8.72
N THR A 318 -25.76 31.35 -9.28
CA THR A 318 -26.84 30.82 -10.13
C THR A 318 -26.57 30.95 -11.63
N GLU A 319 -25.67 31.86 -12.01
CA GLU A 319 -25.25 32.11 -13.39
C GLU A 319 -24.11 31.16 -13.80
N GLU A 320 -24.03 30.86 -15.10
CA GLU A 320 -23.00 30.01 -15.70
C GLU A 320 -22.32 30.76 -16.86
N PRO A 321 -20.98 30.85 -16.94
CA PRO A 321 -19.99 30.20 -16.07
C PRO A 321 -19.94 30.79 -14.66
N LYS A 322 -19.50 29.98 -13.70
CA LYS A 322 -19.30 30.35 -12.29
C LYS A 322 -17.89 30.82 -11.97
N SER A 323 -17.75 31.59 -10.89
CA SER A 323 -16.49 32.19 -10.41
C SER A 323 -16.05 31.62 -9.06
N ILE A 324 -14.74 31.67 -8.80
CA ILE A 324 -14.11 31.29 -7.53
C ILE A 324 -14.32 32.33 -6.41
N ASN A 325 -14.68 33.58 -6.76
CA ASN A 325 -14.62 34.72 -5.85
C ASN A 325 -15.44 34.54 -4.56
N ASN A 326 -16.58 33.84 -4.66
CA ASN A 326 -17.53 33.61 -3.56
C ASN A 326 -17.43 32.20 -2.94
N ALA A 327 -16.46 31.39 -3.37
CA ALA A 327 -16.25 30.04 -2.85
C ALA A 327 -15.48 30.06 -1.52
N THR A 328 -15.91 29.24 -0.57
CA THR A 328 -15.26 29.05 0.73
C THR A 328 -14.67 27.65 0.84
N GLU A 329 -13.76 27.48 1.79
CA GLU A 329 -13.11 26.20 2.09
C GLU A 329 -14.14 25.09 2.36
N ASN A 330 -15.15 25.43 3.16
CA ASN A 330 -16.27 24.55 3.50
C ASN A 330 -17.11 24.10 2.27
N ASP A 331 -17.21 24.92 1.22
CA ASP A 331 -17.91 24.50 -0.01
C ASP A 331 -17.15 23.34 -0.69
N PHE A 332 -15.82 23.48 -0.79
CA PHE A 332 -14.96 22.44 -1.36
C PHE A 332 -14.96 21.18 -0.48
N VAL A 333 -14.77 21.31 0.83
CA VAL A 333 -14.64 20.15 1.73
C VAL A 333 -15.93 19.32 1.78
N ASN A 334 -17.11 19.96 1.87
CA ASN A 334 -18.39 19.23 1.84
C ASN A 334 -18.66 18.57 0.48
N PHE A 335 -18.32 19.25 -0.62
CA PHE A 335 -18.40 18.63 -1.95
C PHE A 335 -17.43 17.44 -2.08
N TYR A 336 -16.19 17.59 -1.62
CA TYR A 336 -15.19 16.52 -1.67
C TYR A 336 -15.66 15.29 -0.88
N LYS A 337 -16.06 15.48 0.39
CA LYS A 337 -16.56 14.39 1.24
C LYS A 337 -17.85 13.74 0.70
N SER A 338 -18.79 14.52 0.16
CA SER A 338 -20.07 13.97 -0.32
C SER A 338 -20.02 13.35 -1.73
N ARG A 339 -19.11 13.78 -2.60
CA ARG A 339 -19.07 13.39 -4.03
C ARG A 339 -17.78 12.75 -4.51
N ILE A 340 -16.63 13.08 -3.92
CA ILE A 340 -15.30 12.68 -4.42
C ILE A 340 -14.67 11.62 -3.51
N GLY A 341 -14.19 12.03 -2.33
CA GLY A 341 -13.60 11.16 -1.33
C GLY A 341 -14.62 10.72 -0.29
N ARG A 342 -15.61 9.92 -0.69
CA ARG A 342 -16.70 9.47 0.20
C ARG A 342 -16.25 8.67 1.42
N GLY A 343 -15.07 8.04 1.39
CA GLY A 343 -14.49 7.39 2.57
C GLY A 343 -14.17 8.38 3.69
N LEU A 344 -13.90 9.66 3.37
CA LEU A 344 -13.57 10.70 4.35
C LEU A 344 -14.81 11.31 5.05
N ASN A 345 -16.02 10.86 4.73
CA ASN A 345 -17.28 11.41 5.24
C ASN A 345 -17.77 10.68 6.50
N ILE A 346 -16.98 10.75 7.57
CA ILE A 346 -17.26 10.15 8.89
C ILE A 346 -17.99 11.14 9.84
N ASN A 347 -18.65 10.64 10.90
CA ASN A 347 -19.34 11.49 11.87
C ASN A 347 -18.35 12.19 12.82
N ASP A 348 -18.82 13.16 13.62
CA ASP A 348 -17.97 13.99 14.47
C ASP A 348 -17.24 13.23 15.61
N ASN A 349 -17.81 12.12 16.07
CA ASN A 349 -17.23 11.26 17.11
C ASN A 349 -16.49 10.03 16.56
N ASP A 350 -16.45 9.85 15.24
CA ASP A 350 -15.88 8.68 14.59
C ASP A 350 -14.41 8.91 14.21
N SER A 351 -13.67 7.82 14.00
CA SER A 351 -12.36 7.82 13.35
C SER A 351 -12.36 6.92 12.12
N LEU A 352 -11.65 7.34 11.08
CA LEU A 352 -11.40 6.53 9.89
C LEU A 352 -10.34 5.47 10.20
N THR A 353 -10.67 4.19 10.04
CA THR A 353 -9.72 3.09 10.21
C THR A 353 -8.81 3.03 8.99
N LEU A 354 -7.51 3.24 9.15
CA LEU A 354 -6.53 3.07 8.06
C LEU A 354 -6.06 1.62 7.90
N GLY A 355 -6.42 0.75 8.86
CA GLY A 355 -6.23 -0.70 8.86
C GLY A 355 -5.79 -1.23 10.23
N SER A 356 -5.96 -2.54 10.45
CA SER A 356 -5.44 -3.23 11.64
C SER A 356 -4.36 -4.24 11.27
N PHE A 357 -3.34 -4.36 12.11
CA PHE A 357 -2.09 -5.08 11.83
C PHE A 357 -1.57 -5.82 13.06
N LYS A 358 -1.00 -7.01 12.88
CA LYS A 358 -0.30 -7.79 13.93
C LYS A 358 1.22 -7.73 13.71
N PHE A 359 1.99 -7.71 14.79
CA PHE A 359 3.45 -7.63 14.71
C PHE A 359 4.09 -9.02 14.56
N ASN A 360 4.81 -9.25 13.45
CA ASN A 360 5.54 -10.47 13.14
C ASN A 360 6.91 -10.48 13.83
N LEU A 361 7.14 -11.44 14.74
CA LEU A 361 8.38 -11.51 15.51
C LEU A 361 9.57 -12.03 14.70
N SER A 362 9.34 -12.72 13.58
CA SER A 362 10.43 -13.19 12.71
C SER A 362 11.21 -12.08 12.00
N TYR A 363 10.80 -10.82 12.15
CA TYR A 363 11.63 -9.65 11.85
C TYR A 363 12.83 -9.51 12.81
N LEU A 364 12.73 -10.03 14.03
CA LEU A 364 13.73 -9.93 15.09
C LEU A 364 14.54 -11.22 15.20
N ASN A 365 15.80 -11.06 15.61
CA ASN A 365 16.68 -12.13 16.02
C ASN A 365 17.31 -11.79 17.37
N ILE A 366 17.66 -12.83 18.12
CA ILE A 366 18.30 -12.73 19.43
C ILE A 366 19.52 -13.65 19.41
N ASP A 367 20.71 -13.08 19.61
CA ASP A 367 21.99 -13.81 19.61
C ASP A 367 22.14 -14.72 18.36
N GLY A 368 21.71 -14.18 17.21
CA GLY A 368 21.71 -14.84 15.90
C GLY A 368 20.47 -15.70 15.57
N MET A 369 19.73 -16.19 16.56
CA MET A 369 18.51 -17.01 16.37
C MET A 369 17.34 -16.15 15.89
N GLY A 370 16.65 -16.57 14.82
CA GLY A 370 15.40 -15.91 14.40
C GLY A 370 14.24 -16.27 15.33
N LEU A 371 13.41 -15.30 15.69
CA LEU A 371 12.19 -15.56 16.48
C LEU A 371 11.02 -16.02 15.59
N SER A 372 10.00 -16.63 16.20
CA SER A 372 8.82 -17.18 15.52
C SER A 372 7.51 -16.60 16.05
N GLY A 373 6.50 -16.48 15.19
CA GLY A 373 5.14 -16.10 15.59
C GLY A 373 4.90 -14.59 15.61
N TYR A 374 3.94 -14.14 16.42
CA TYR A 374 3.52 -12.74 16.53
C TYR A 374 3.67 -12.22 17.95
N ALA A 375 3.67 -10.89 18.12
CA ALA A 375 3.62 -10.30 19.45
C ALA A 375 2.26 -10.57 20.10
N THR A 376 2.27 -11.08 21.34
CA THR A 376 1.08 -11.41 22.13
C THR A 376 1.09 -10.66 23.46
N ASN A 377 -0.09 -10.46 24.06
CA ASN A 377 -0.17 -10.02 25.45
C ASN A 377 0.25 -11.17 26.38
N ILE A 378 0.93 -10.81 27.47
CA ILE A 378 1.55 -11.75 28.42
C ILE A 378 0.79 -11.76 29.75
N ASP A 379 -0.03 -10.74 29.98
CA ASP A 379 -0.86 -10.60 31.19
C ASP A 379 -2.24 -11.28 31.01
N ASP A 380 -2.50 -11.89 29.85
CA ASP A 380 -3.62 -12.80 29.61
C ASP A 380 -3.32 -14.14 30.30
N VAL A 381 -3.89 -14.36 31.47
CA VAL A 381 -3.60 -15.52 32.34
C VAL A 381 -4.30 -16.80 31.83
N ASP A 382 -3.65 -17.95 32.06
CA ASP A 382 -4.12 -19.34 31.90
C ASP A 382 -4.09 -20.03 30.51
N ASP A 383 -3.76 -19.35 29.39
CA ASP A 383 -3.49 -20.02 28.09
C ASP A 383 -2.08 -19.69 27.54
N ASP A 384 -1.33 -20.72 27.11
CA ASP A 384 0.13 -20.64 26.85
C ASP A 384 0.54 -19.84 25.58
N MET A 385 -0.44 -19.22 24.90
CA MET A 385 -0.24 -18.13 23.94
C MET A 385 -1.41 -17.13 24.03
N GLY A 386 -1.24 -16.07 24.82
CA GLY A 386 -2.21 -14.96 24.95
C GLY A 386 -2.51 -14.23 23.63
N ASN A 387 -3.49 -13.33 23.64
CA ASN A 387 -4.02 -12.74 22.41
C ASN A 387 -2.95 -11.96 21.62
N ASN A 388 -2.97 -12.07 20.29
CA ASN A 388 -2.11 -11.29 19.40
C ASN A 388 -2.33 -9.78 19.62
N ILE A 389 -1.25 -9.02 19.79
CA ILE A 389 -1.34 -7.55 19.87
C ILE A 389 -1.61 -7.02 18.45
N ILE A 390 -2.77 -6.38 18.31
CA ILE A 390 -3.23 -5.76 17.07
C ILE A 390 -3.09 -4.24 17.21
N MET A 391 -2.28 -3.64 16.35
CA MET A 391 -2.26 -2.20 16.11
C MET A 391 -3.39 -1.84 15.17
N THR A 392 -4.33 -0.99 15.62
CA THR A 392 -5.33 -0.35 14.76
C THR A 392 -4.98 1.12 14.56
N LEU A 393 -4.80 1.52 13.30
CA LEU A 393 -4.51 2.89 12.92
C LEU A 393 -5.82 3.64 12.66
N ASN A 394 -6.04 4.73 13.38
CA ASN A 394 -7.24 5.54 13.33
C ASN A 394 -6.87 6.98 12.96
N LEU A 395 -7.66 7.62 12.10
CA LEU A 395 -7.50 9.03 11.75
C LEU A 395 -8.77 9.80 12.13
N SER A 396 -8.64 10.75 13.05
CA SER A 396 -9.78 11.52 13.56
C SER A 396 -10.37 12.44 12.48
N ARG A 397 -11.67 12.73 12.57
CA ARG A 397 -12.32 13.67 11.66
C ARG A 397 -11.65 15.05 11.66
N ALA A 398 -11.22 15.54 12.83
CA ALA A 398 -10.54 16.83 12.94
C ALA A 398 -9.22 16.88 12.13
N ALA A 399 -8.44 15.80 12.13
CA ALA A 399 -7.22 15.69 11.33
C ALA A 399 -7.51 15.62 9.81
N ILE A 400 -8.55 14.89 9.42
CA ILE A 400 -9.05 14.87 8.03
C ILE A 400 -9.47 16.28 7.60
N ASP A 401 -10.28 16.96 8.41
CA ASP A 401 -10.80 18.29 8.11
C ASP A 401 -9.70 19.38 8.11
N GLN A 402 -8.68 19.30 8.96
CA GLN A 402 -7.51 20.20 8.87
C GLN A 402 -6.88 20.11 7.47
N LYS A 403 -6.50 18.90 7.06
CA LYS A 403 -5.77 18.67 5.80
C LYS A 403 -6.63 18.94 4.57
N LEU A 404 -7.93 18.64 4.60
CA LEU A 404 -8.86 19.01 3.53
C LEU A 404 -9.09 20.53 3.44
N ASN A 405 -9.15 21.26 4.56
CA ASN A 405 -9.25 22.73 4.53
C ASN A 405 -7.95 23.39 4.02
N ASN A 406 -6.76 22.85 4.36
CA ASN A 406 -5.49 23.32 3.78
C ASN A 406 -5.49 23.14 2.26
N TRP A 407 -5.89 21.97 1.76
CA TRP A 407 -6.02 21.73 0.33
C TRP A 407 -7.07 22.64 -0.35
N ALA A 408 -8.19 22.90 0.34
CA ALA A 408 -9.23 23.83 -0.14
C ALA A 408 -8.68 25.25 -0.31
N LYS A 409 -7.93 25.78 0.67
CA LYS A 409 -7.25 27.08 0.59
C LYS A 409 -6.34 27.15 -0.63
N ILE A 410 -5.54 26.10 -0.86
CA ILE A 410 -4.63 26.03 -2.02
C ILE A 410 -5.40 26.01 -3.34
N ILE A 411 -6.47 25.22 -3.48
CA ILE A 411 -7.29 25.19 -4.70
C ILE A 411 -7.97 26.55 -4.95
N ILE A 412 -8.48 27.21 -3.91
CA ILE A 412 -9.15 28.50 -4.00
C ILE A 412 -8.16 29.60 -4.40
N ALA A 413 -6.98 29.66 -3.78
CA ALA A 413 -5.91 30.60 -4.13
C ALA A 413 -5.36 30.34 -5.56
N PHE A 414 -5.14 29.08 -5.92
CA PHE A 414 -4.72 28.68 -7.27
C PHE A 414 -5.68 29.17 -8.35
N TRP A 415 -6.99 29.02 -8.14
CA TRP A 415 -7.99 29.52 -9.09
C TRP A 415 -8.11 31.04 -9.09
N LYS A 416 -7.98 31.73 -7.94
CA LYS A 416 -7.98 33.20 -7.86
C LYS A 416 -6.78 33.83 -8.59
N HIS A 417 -5.61 33.20 -8.47
CA HIS A 417 -4.38 33.62 -9.19
C HIS A 417 -4.52 33.47 -10.72
N ILE A 418 -5.15 32.38 -11.18
CA ILE A 418 -5.28 32.09 -12.61
C ILE A 418 -6.46 32.81 -13.27
N ASN A 419 -7.59 32.96 -12.58
CA ASN A 419 -8.82 33.54 -13.12
C ASN A 419 -9.38 34.63 -12.19
N THR A 420 -9.50 35.85 -12.73
CA THR A 420 -10.17 36.97 -12.04
C THR A 420 -11.64 37.12 -12.45
N GLY A 421 -12.27 36.06 -12.95
CA GLY A 421 -13.61 36.09 -13.54
C GLY A 421 -14.25 34.69 -13.58
N PRO A 422 -15.48 34.56 -14.08
CA PRO A 422 -16.18 33.29 -14.13
C PRO A 422 -15.61 32.38 -15.24
N PHE A 423 -15.38 31.10 -14.92
CA PHE A 423 -14.47 30.22 -15.66
C PHE A 423 -14.92 28.74 -15.74
N ALA A 424 -15.86 28.33 -14.89
CA ALA A 424 -16.31 26.94 -14.81
C ALA A 424 -17.78 26.79 -15.19
N LYS A 425 -18.08 25.85 -16.09
CA LYS A 425 -19.41 25.39 -16.50
C LYS A 425 -19.55 23.89 -16.20
N LYS A 426 -20.77 23.38 -16.29
CA LYS A 426 -21.09 21.94 -16.17
C LYS A 426 -20.48 21.04 -17.25
N ASP A 427 -19.91 21.61 -18.31
CA ASP A 427 -19.38 20.93 -19.50
C ASP A 427 -18.05 21.52 -20.01
N THR A 428 -17.50 22.55 -19.35
CA THR A 428 -16.27 23.24 -19.76
C THR A 428 -15.63 23.95 -18.58
N VAL A 429 -14.33 23.81 -18.41
CA VAL A 429 -13.50 24.70 -17.57
C VAL A 429 -12.58 25.49 -18.49
N GLU A 430 -12.82 26.79 -18.61
CA GLU A 430 -12.05 27.71 -19.48
C GLU A 430 -11.32 28.77 -18.65
N ILE A 431 -9.98 28.77 -18.72
CA ILE A 431 -9.13 29.69 -17.94
C ILE A 431 -8.49 30.76 -18.82
N THR A 432 -8.30 31.96 -18.28
CA THR A 432 -7.81 33.12 -19.04
C THR A 432 -6.49 33.66 -18.47
N VAL A 433 -5.38 33.37 -19.16
CA VAL A 433 -4.02 33.69 -18.68
C VAL A 433 -3.39 34.85 -19.45
N ALA A 434 -2.45 35.56 -18.82
CA ALA A 434 -1.70 36.63 -19.49
C ALA A 434 -0.92 36.11 -20.71
N SER A 435 -0.85 36.90 -21.78
CA SER A 435 -0.31 36.49 -23.10
C SER A 435 1.11 35.90 -23.05
N ARG A 436 1.97 36.40 -22.15
CA ARG A 436 3.32 35.86 -21.92
C ARG A 436 3.29 34.44 -21.37
N LEU A 437 2.38 34.16 -20.43
CA LEU A 437 2.20 32.82 -19.85
C LEU A 437 1.54 31.87 -20.88
N PHE A 438 0.57 32.37 -21.64
CA PHE A 438 -0.04 31.61 -22.75
C PHE A 438 0.98 31.14 -23.79
N ARG A 439 1.96 31.99 -24.14
CA ARG A 439 3.02 31.63 -25.09
C ARG A 439 3.88 30.48 -24.56
N THR A 440 4.34 30.57 -23.31
CA THR A 440 5.08 29.49 -22.63
C THR A 440 4.27 28.18 -22.58
N ILE A 441 2.98 28.26 -22.24
CA ILE A 441 2.08 27.10 -22.21
C ILE A 441 1.92 26.48 -23.61
N SER A 442 1.82 27.31 -24.66
CA SER A 442 1.69 26.87 -26.06
C SER A 442 2.96 26.22 -26.60
N GLU A 443 4.13 26.74 -26.23
CA GLU A 443 5.43 26.15 -26.52
C GLU A 443 5.59 24.79 -25.82
N VAL A 444 5.22 24.71 -24.53
CA VAL A 444 5.33 23.49 -23.72
C VAL A 444 4.31 22.42 -24.14
N ASN A 445 3.06 22.77 -24.46
CA ASN A 445 2.04 21.82 -24.96
C ASN A 445 2.53 21.07 -26.22
N LYS A 446 3.24 21.75 -27.13
CA LYS A 446 3.80 21.12 -28.35
C LYS A 446 4.81 20.02 -28.04
N ARG A 447 5.57 20.14 -26.95
CA ARG A 447 6.61 19.18 -26.52
C ARG A 447 6.08 18.13 -25.54
N ASP A 448 5.48 18.58 -24.45
CA ASP A 448 5.18 17.79 -23.25
C ASP A 448 3.68 17.49 -23.06
N GLY A 449 2.82 18.12 -23.86
CA GLY A 449 1.36 17.99 -23.77
C GLY A 449 0.78 18.53 -22.46
N LEU A 450 -0.36 17.96 -22.05
CA LEU A 450 -1.11 18.36 -20.86
C LEU A 450 -0.26 18.37 -19.59
N LYS A 451 0.59 17.36 -19.35
CA LYS A 451 1.50 17.32 -18.18
C LYS A 451 2.34 18.60 -18.08
N GLY A 452 2.93 19.03 -19.19
CA GLY A 452 3.77 20.23 -19.23
C GLY A 452 2.96 21.50 -19.00
N THR A 453 1.80 21.61 -19.67
CA THR A 453 0.86 22.73 -19.49
C THR A 453 0.46 22.93 -18.03
N LEU A 454 0.02 21.86 -17.36
CA LEU A 454 -0.43 21.93 -15.97
C LEU A 454 0.72 22.23 -15.01
N LYS A 455 1.92 21.70 -15.27
CA LYS A 455 3.13 22.07 -14.52
C LYS A 455 3.46 23.56 -14.67
N VAL A 456 3.37 24.14 -15.86
CA VAL A 456 3.63 25.59 -16.06
C VAL A 456 2.65 26.47 -15.28
N LEU A 457 1.38 26.06 -15.14
CA LEU A 457 0.39 26.77 -14.31
C LEU A 457 0.75 26.70 -12.82
N VAL A 458 1.06 25.51 -12.29
CA VAL A 458 1.43 25.33 -10.86
C VAL A 458 2.78 25.98 -10.54
N ASP A 459 3.78 25.84 -11.41
CA ASP A 459 5.10 26.48 -11.26
C ASP A 459 5.04 28.01 -11.39
N ASN A 460 3.95 28.56 -11.93
CA ASN A 460 3.69 29.99 -11.93
C ASN A 460 2.98 30.43 -10.63
N PHE A 461 1.98 29.67 -10.18
CA PHE A 461 1.28 29.92 -8.91
C PHE A 461 2.22 29.80 -7.70
N LYS A 462 2.99 28.71 -7.56
CA LYS A 462 3.92 28.47 -6.43
C LYS A 462 5.08 29.48 -6.31
N LYS A 463 5.16 30.46 -7.20
CA LYS A 463 6.12 31.58 -7.14
C LYS A 463 5.52 32.88 -6.59
N THR A 464 4.23 32.92 -6.28
CA THR A 464 3.63 34.07 -5.58
C THR A 464 3.90 33.98 -4.08
N THR A 465 3.98 35.14 -3.42
CA THR A 465 4.07 35.25 -1.96
C THR A 465 2.82 34.69 -1.28
N GLU A 466 1.65 34.83 -1.90
CA GLU A 466 0.40 34.19 -1.47
C GLU A 466 0.58 32.67 -1.39
N ALA A 467 0.95 32.00 -2.49
CA ALA A 467 1.13 30.54 -2.51
C ALA A 467 2.19 30.05 -1.52
N GLN A 468 3.29 30.79 -1.35
CA GLN A 468 4.36 30.47 -0.41
C GLN A 468 3.95 30.59 1.07
N SER A 469 2.82 31.27 1.36
CA SER A 469 2.29 31.40 2.72
C SER A 469 1.29 30.30 3.10
N LEU A 470 0.91 29.42 2.17
CA LEU A 470 -0.10 28.38 2.37
C LEU A 470 0.49 27.12 3.00
N GLU A 471 -0.08 26.69 4.13
CA GLU A 471 0.19 25.39 4.75
C GLU A 471 -0.03 24.25 3.74
N ASP A 472 0.85 23.26 3.72
CA ASP A 472 0.85 22.10 2.80
C ASP A 472 0.97 22.40 1.29
N ILE A 473 1.38 23.61 0.89
CA ILE A 473 1.53 23.97 -0.54
C ILE A 473 2.37 22.96 -1.34
N ASP A 474 3.39 22.34 -0.75
CA ASP A 474 4.25 21.36 -1.44
C ASP A 474 3.58 20.03 -1.76
N LEU A 475 2.55 19.63 -0.99
CA LEU A 475 1.75 18.43 -1.27
C LEU A 475 0.82 18.63 -2.47
N PHE A 476 0.42 19.88 -2.74
CA PHE A 476 -0.47 20.23 -3.85
C PHE A 476 0.23 20.13 -5.21
N LYS A 477 -0.42 19.41 -6.13
CA LYS A 477 -0.05 19.31 -7.54
C LYS A 477 -1.31 19.36 -8.41
N LEU A 478 -1.14 19.82 -9.64
CA LEU A 478 -2.11 19.68 -10.73
C LEU A 478 -1.48 18.77 -11.78
N ILE A 479 -2.10 17.63 -12.06
CA ILE A 479 -1.53 16.60 -12.95
C ILE A 479 -2.50 16.22 -14.07
N SER A 480 -1.91 15.80 -15.18
CA SER A 480 -2.56 14.96 -16.17
C SER A 480 -2.62 13.52 -15.66
N HIS A 481 -3.71 12.78 -15.89
CA HIS A 481 -3.82 11.38 -15.47
C HIS A 481 -2.57 10.53 -15.83
N PRO A 482 -2.06 9.66 -14.93
CA PRO A 482 -0.78 8.99 -15.13
C PRO A 482 -0.61 8.22 -16.44
N SER A 483 -1.65 7.61 -16.99
CA SER A 483 -1.62 6.87 -18.26
C SER A 483 -1.60 7.78 -19.50
N PHE A 484 -2.07 9.03 -19.39
CA PHE A 484 -2.37 9.91 -20.52
C PHE A 484 -1.57 11.24 -20.49
N LYS A 485 -0.43 11.23 -19.79
CA LYS A 485 0.43 12.40 -19.51
C LYS A 485 0.75 13.31 -20.71
N LYS A 486 0.82 12.77 -21.94
CA LYS A 486 1.28 13.49 -23.14
C LYS A 486 0.18 13.92 -24.12
N THR A 487 -1.11 13.81 -23.77
CA THR A 487 -2.21 14.27 -24.66
C THR A 487 -2.10 15.78 -24.91
N LYS A 488 -1.98 16.19 -26.19
CA LYS A 488 -1.74 17.58 -26.59
C LYS A 488 -3.05 18.33 -26.84
N GLY A 489 -3.14 19.56 -26.35
CA GLY A 489 -4.29 20.43 -26.62
C GLY A 489 -4.24 20.95 -28.05
N LYS A 490 -5.39 21.01 -28.71
CA LYS A 490 -5.56 21.58 -30.05
C LYS A 490 -5.52 23.11 -29.96
N SER A 491 -4.72 23.76 -30.79
CA SER A 491 -4.79 25.21 -30.94
C SER A 491 -5.96 25.55 -31.85
N LYS A 492 -6.89 26.38 -31.37
CA LYS A 492 -7.97 26.99 -32.14
C LYS A 492 -7.96 28.50 -31.88
N THR A 493 -8.69 29.26 -32.70
CA THR A 493 -9.13 30.60 -32.32
C THR A 493 -10.52 30.45 -31.70
N ASP A 494 -10.81 31.17 -30.62
CA ASP A 494 -12.18 31.21 -30.07
C ASP A 494 -13.12 32.04 -30.97
N THR A 495 -14.40 32.11 -30.60
CA THR A 495 -15.41 32.94 -31.29
C THR A 495 -15.15 34.45 -31.16
N SER A 496 -14.13 34.85 -30.39
CA SER A 496 -13.81 36.24 -30.06
C SER A 496 -12.45 36.71 -30.64
N GLY A 497 -11.77 35.87 -31.43
CA GLY A 497 -10.48 36.16 -32.05
C GLY A 497 -9.23 35.84 -31.21
N SER A 498 -9.39 35.32 -29.99
CA SER A 498 -8.29 34.93 -29.11
C SER A 498 -7.71 33.56 -29.46
N PRO A 499 -6.37 33.41 -29.51
CA PRO A 499 -5.71 32.11 -29.47
C PRO A 499 -6.08 31.32 -28.21
N THR A 500 -6.49 30.07 -28.41
CA THR A 500 -6.98 29.17 -27.36
C THR A 500 -6.43 27.76 -27.55
N LEU A 501 -6.02 27.12 -26.45
CA LEU A 501 -5.72 25.69 -26.41
C LEU A 501 -6.89 24.93 -25.82
N ILE A 502 -7.34 23.89 -26.50
CA ILE A 502 -8.49 23.08 -26.08
C ILE A 502 -8.08 21.62 -25.96
N TRP A 503 -8.46 21.01 -24.84
CA TRP A 503 -8.64 19.59 -24.69
C TRP A 503 -10.15 19.34 -24.65
N ASP A 504 -10.66 18.61 -25.63
CA ASP A 504 -12.08 18.30 -25.83
C ASP A 504 -12.25 16.82 -26.21
N SER A 505 -13.48 16.36 -26.43
CA SER A 505 -13.78 14.98 -26.85
C SER A 505 -13.36 14.63 -28.28
N SER A 506 -12.86 15.61 -29.05
CA SER A 506 -12.23 15.33 -30.35
C SER A 506 -10.73 15.05 -30.25
N ASN A 507 -10.15 15.05 -29.04
CA ASN A 507 -8.78 14.59 -28.81
C ASN A 507 -8.68 13.07 -29.04
N SER A 508 -7.71 12.63 -29.87
CA SER A 508 -7.58 11.22 -30.29
C SER A 508 -6.99 10.28 -29.22
N LYS A 509 -7.10 10.65 -27.93
CA LYS A 509 -6.68 9.91 -26.73
C LYS A 509 -7.39 10.50 -25.53
N ASN A 510 -7.83 9.63 -24.62
CA ASN A 510 -8.29 9.98 -23.27
C ASN A 510 -7.36 10.96 -22.56
N TRP A 511 -7.94 11.76 -21.68
CA TRP A 511 -7.22 12.70 -20.84
C TRP A 511 -8.07 13.09 -19.64
N ALA A 512 -7.40 13.44 -18.54
CA ALA A 512 -8.04 14.00 -17.35
C ALA A 512 -7.08 14.94 -16.64
N VAL A 513 -7.65 15.97 -16.00
CA VAL A 513 -6.96 17.01 -15.24
C VAL A 513 -7.37 16.87 -13.77
N LEU A 514 -6.40 16.55 -12.92
CA LEU A 514 -6.61 16.21 -11.52
C LEU A 514 -5.82 17.12 -10.61
N PHE A 515 -6.49 17.64 -9.57
CA PHE A 515 -5.80 18.04 -8.35
C PHE A 515 -5.35 16.79 -7.61
N THR A 516 -4.17 16.82 -7.00
CA THR A 516 -3.71 15.81 -6.04
C THR A 516 -3.10 16.46 -4.81
N PHE A 517 -3.23 15.81 -3.67
CA PHE A 517 -2.70 16.26 -2.39
C PHE A 517 -2.08 15.08 -1.64
N GLY A 518 -0.75 15.12 -1.51
CA GLY A 518 0.07 14.07 -0.89
C GLY A 518 1.39 13.86 -1.64
N VAL A 519 2.20 12.90 -1.17
CA VAL A 519 3.52 12.58 -1.78
C VAL A 519 3.39 12.04 -3.21
N ASP A 520 2.42 11.17 -3.48
CA ASP A 520 2.11 10.67 -4.82
C ASP A 520 0.60 10.48 -5.04
N PHE A 521 0.23 9.83 -6.15
CA PHE A 521 -1.15 9.58 -6.58
C PHE A 521 -1.72 8.27 -5.99
N ASP A 522 -0.85 7.30 -5.70
CA ASP A 522 -1.22 5.97 -5.22
C ASP A 522 -1.52 6.01 -3.70
N SER A 523 -0.85 6.87 -2.92
CA SER A 523 -1.05 7.02 -1.47
C SER A 523 -2.00 8.16 -1.07
N GLY A 524 -2.13 9.17 -1.93
CA GLY A 524 -2.71 10.48 -1.60
C GLY A 524 -4.17 10.67 -2.03
N LEU A 525 -4.65 11.90 -1.87
CA LEU A 525 -6.00 12.33 -2.26
C LEU A 525 -6.02 12.95 -3.67
N TYR A 526 -7.11 12.79 -4.41
CA TYR A 526 -7.20 13.29 -5.79
C TYR A 526 -8.62 13.61 -6.27
N TYR A 527 -8.72 14.65 -7.12
CA TYR A 527 -9.98 15.13 -7.71
C TYR A 527 -9.78 15.51 -9.18
N CYS A 528 -10.32 14.70 -10.09
CA CYS A 528 -10.49 15.03 -11.49
C CYS A 528 -11.69 15.95 -11.71
N PHE A 529 -11.45 17.17 -12.16
CA PHE A 529 -12.51 18.14 -12.44
C PHE A 529 -12.84 18.29 -13.93
N ALA A 530 -11.90 17.98 -14.84
CA ALA A 530 -12.11 18.01 -16.30
C ALA A 530 -11.47 16.78 -16.96
N SER A 531 -12.14 16.17 -17.93
CA SER A 531 -11.78 14.88 -18.53
C SER A 531 -12.52 14.59 -19.83
N SER A 532 -11.96 13.67 -20.62
CA SER A 532 -12.65 12.97 -21.71
C SER A 532 -12.18 11.52 -21.80
N SER A 533 -13.11 10.63 -22.14
CA SER A 533 -12.96 9.17 -22.21
C SER A 533 -13.56 8.63 -23.50
N ASP A 534 -12.97 7.57 -24.08
CA ASP A 534 -13.43 6.95 -25.35
C ASP A 534 -14.84 6.32 -25.26
N ASP A 535 -15.43 6.20 -24.06
CA ASP A 535 -16.87 5.93 -23.87
C ASP A 535 -17.70 7.08 -24.46
N LYS A 536 -18.36 6.79 -25.59
CA LYS A 536 -18.96 7.76 -26.53
C LYS A 536 -20.19 8.50 -25.99
N SER A 537 -20.46 8.37 -24.69
CA SER A 537 -21.43 9.17 -23.95
C SER A 537 -20.97 10.63 -23.84
N LEU A 538 -21.46 11.49 -24.76
CA LEU A 538 -21.29 12.96 -24.72
C LEU A 538 -21.75 13.64 -23.40
N LYS A 539 -22.32 12.89 -22.46
CA LYS A 539 -22.66 13.34 -21.12
C LYS A 539 -21.45 13.30 -20.17
N ASN A 540 -20.41 12.51 -20.46
CA ASN A 540 -19.25 12.27 -19.60
C ASN A 540 -18.02 13.16 -19.90
N ASP A 541 -18.03 13.91 -21.01
CA ASP A 541 -16.94 14.84 -21.34
C ASP A 541 -17.09 16.20 -20.64
N ILE A 542 -15.98 16.75 -20.17
CA ILE A 542 -15.83 18.10 -19.61
C ILE A 542 -14.61 18.76 -20.25
N ASP A 543 -14.81 19.67 -21.20
CA ASP A 543 -13.71 20.34 -21.91
C ASP A 543 -12.78 21.10 -20.95
N PHE A 544 -11.49 21.15 -21.26
CA PHE A 544 -10.52 22.02 -20.60
C PHE A 544 -9.91 22.99 -21.62
N LYS A 545 -10.08 24.30 -21.38
CA LYS A 545 -9.71 25.37 -22.32
C LYS A 545 -8.79 26.37 -21.64
N ILE A 546 -7.77 26.83 -22.36
CA ILE A 546 -6.85 27.90 -21.92
C ILE A 546 -6.83 28.97 -23.00
N SER A 547 -7.22 30.18 -22.65
CA SER A 547 -7.39 31.32 -23.55
C SER A 547 -6.51 32.49 -23.08
N ILE A 548 -6.22 33.46 -23.97
CA ILE A 548 -5.55 34.71 -23.57
C ILE A 548 -6.55 35.62 -22.85
N LYS A 549 -6.16 36.13 -21.66
CA LYS A 549 -6.92 37.15 -20.94
C LYS A 549 -6.96 38.45 -21.74
N LYS A 550 -8.15 38.83 -22.20
CA LYS A 550 -8.37 40.15 -22.83
C LYS A 550 -8.23 41.26 -21.80
N ILE A 551 -7.43 42.26 -22.12
CA ILE A 551 -7.47 43.57 -21.47
C ILE A 551 -8.57 44.34 -22.18
N VAL A 552 -9.68 44.60 -21.48
CA VAL A 552 -10.63 45.62 -21.90
C VAL A 552 -10.04 46.95 -21.45
N TYR A 553 -9.88 47.87 -22.40
CA TYR A 553 -9.45 49.26 -22.19
C TYR A 553 -10.69 50.17 -22.15
#